data_AF-I4YDF1-F1
#
_entry.id   AF-I4YDF1-F1
#
_cell.length_a   1.000
_cell.length_b   1.000
_cell.length_c   1.000
_cell.angle_alpha   90.00
_cell.angle_beta   90.00
_cell.angle_gamma   90.00
#
_symmetry.space_group_name_H-M   'P 1'
#
loop_
_entity.id
_entity.type
_entity.pdbx_description
1 polymer ?
#
loop_
_entity_poly.entity_id
_entity_poly.type
_entity_poly.pdbx_seq_one_letter_code
_entity_poly.pdbx_strand_id
1 'polypeptide(L)'
;SYTLTIPATSPFTFDDNNVIYSDLESARSANVWTYPHNQLELNKCRVFKDLWDRGMFMGDGLRFGGHFLVYPGDPLRYHSHYTVTVLEDTSSVIKPLDIVALGRLGTTVKKVHLLTSYNNKTEKVDYISLEWAGFG
;
A
#
# COMPACT_ATOMS: atom_id res chain seq x y z
N SER A 1 18.69 -17.79 -36.85
CA SER A 1 18.16 -16.46 -36.52
C SER A 1 16.65 -16.54 -36.65
N TYR A 2 15.90 -16.34 -35.58
CA TYR A 2 14.43 -16.32 -35.62
C TYR A 2 13.98 -14.87 -35.45
N THR A 3 13.27 -14.35 -36.45
CA THR A 3 12.67 -13.02 -36.39
C THR A 3 11.20 -13.18 -36.03
N LEU A 4 10.81 -12.71 -34.84
CA LEU A 4 9.40 -12.62 -34.44
C LEU A 4 8.86 -11.24 -34.88
N THR A 5 7.87 -11.25 -35.76
CA THR A 5 7.17 -10.03 -36.19
C THR A 5 6.11 -9.69 -35.15
N ILE A 6 6.34 -8.63 -34.36
CA ILE A 6 5.33 -8.11 -33.45
C ILE A 6 4.37 -7.23 -34.27
N PRO A 7 3.05 -7.51 -34.26
CA PRO A 7 2.09 -6.69 -34.99
C PRO A 7 2.04 -5.26 -34.41
N ALA A 8 1.95 -4.27 -35.31
CA ALA A 8 1.91 -2.85 -34.94
C ALA A 8 0.57 -2.42 -34.31
N THR A 9 -0.44 -3.29 -34.35
CA THR A 9 -1.78 -3.05 -33.82
C THR A 9 -2.10 -4.08 -32.76
N SER A 10 -2.58 -3.61 -31.60
CA SER A 10 -3.15 -4.49 -30.59
C SER A 10 -4.59 -4.84 -30.99
N PRO A 11 -5.02 -6.11 -30.86
CA PRO A 11 -6.44 -6.46 -30.96
C PRO A 11 -7.24 -5.93 -29.76
N PHE A 12 -6.57 -5.47 -28.70
CA PHE A 12 -7.19 -4.85 -27.55
C PHE A 12 -7.61 -3.42 -27.86
N THR A 13 -8.90 -3.12 -27.71
CA THR A 13 -9.44 -1.75 -27.75
C THR A 13 -9.77 -1.30 -26.33
N PHE A 14 -9.45 -0.04 -25.99
CA PHE A 14 -9.78 0.52 -24.67
C PHE A 14 -11.28 0.84 -24.51
N ASP A 15 -12.05 0.74 -25.60
CA ASP A 15 -13.39 1.31 -25.73
C ASP A 15 -14.45 0.23 -26.02
N ASP A 16 -14.22 -0.99 -25.51
CA ASP A 16 -15.29 -1.98 -25.45
C ASP A 16 -16.35 -1.47 -24.46
N ASN A 17 -17.43 -0.89 -25.00
CA ASN A 17 -18.60 -0.34 -24.28
C ASN A 17 -19.23 -1.30 -23.25
N ASN A 18 -18.79 -2.57 -23.19
CA ASN A 18 -19.23 -3.61 -22.27
C ASN A 18 -18.43 -3.69 -20.96
N VAL A 19 -17.41 -2.85 -20.74
CA VAL A 19 -16.54 -2.95 -19.55
C VAL A 19 -16.51 -1.67 -18.69
N ILE A 20 -17.42 -0.73 -18.96
CA ILE A 20 -17.57 0.49 -18.15
C ILE A 20 -18.62 0.23 -17.07
N TYR A 21 -18.22 0.38 -15.80
CA TYR A 21 -19.10 0.24 -14.63
C TYR A 21 -19.22 1.59 -13.93
N SER A 22 -20.46 2.01 -13.61
CA SER A 22 -20.74 3.31 -12.97
C SER A 22 -20.46 3.33 -11.47
N ASP A 23 -20.39 2.15 -10.85
CA ASP A 23 -20.29 1.97 -9.42
C ASP A 23 -19.51 0.69 -9.09
N LEU A 24 -19.03 0.60 -7.85
CA LEU A 24 -18.22 -0.54 -7.40
C LEU A 24 -19.04 -1.83 -7.26
N GLU A 25 -20.35 -1.73 -7.05
CA GLU A 25 -21.23 -2.89 -6.86
C GLU A 25 -21.44 -3.64 -8.18
N SER A 26 -21.74 -2.92 -9.26
CA SER A 26 -21.84 -3.48 -10.61
C SER A 26 -20.51 -4.09 -11.09
N ALA A 27 -19.38 -3.42 -10.81
CA ALA A 27 -18.05 -3.97 -11.10
C ALA A 27 -17.75 -5.26 -10.31
N ARG A 28 -18.24 -5.37 -9.07
CA ARG A 28 -18.15 -6.60 -8.26
C ARG A 28 -19.05 -7.71 -8.79
N SER A 29 -20.29 -7.40 -9.16
CA SER A 29 -21.22 -8.39 -9.73
C SER A 29 -20.72 -8.98 -11.04
N ALA A 30 -20.00 -8.19 -11.84
CA ALA A 30 -19.32 -8.65 -13.05
C ALA A 30 -17.95 -9.31 -12.78
N ASN A 31 -17.54 -9.43 -11.52
CA ASN A 31 -16.28 -10.03 -11.08
C ASN A 31 -15.02 -9.34 -11.68
N VAL A 32 -15.14 -8.07 -12.07
CA VAL A 32 -14.03 -7.24 -12.57
C VAL A 32 -13.28 -6.57 -11.41
N TRP A 33 -13.98 -6.29 -10.31
CA TRP A 33 -13.41 -5.72 -9.11
C TRP A 33 -13.65 -6.63 -7.90
N THR A 34 -12.60 -7.25 -7.36
CA THR A 34 -12.70 -8.19 -6.24
C THR A 34 -12.12 -7.65 -4.93
N TYR A 35 -11.58 -6.42 -4.94
CA TYR A 35 -10.91 -5.82 -3.79
C TYR A 35 -11.89 -5.13 -2.81
N PRO A 36 -11.66 -5.17 -1.49
CA PRO A 36 -10.72 -6.06 -0.79
C PRO A 36 -11.26 -7.49 -0.72
N HIS A 37 -10.40 -8.48 -0.96
CA HIS A 37 -10.76 -9.89 -1.00
C HIS A 37 -10.37 -10.65 0.29
N ASN A 38 -9.32 -10.21 0.98
CA ASN A 38 -8.80 -10.85 2.19
C ASN A 38 -8.65 -9.86 3.34
N GLN A 39 -8.36 -10.37 4.54
CA GLN A 39 -8.25 -9.56 5.76
C GLN A 39 -7.14 -8.51 5.67
N LEU A 40 -6.00 -8.85 5.05
CA LEU A 40 -4.89 -7.91 4.84
C LEU A 40 -5.32 -6.73 3.97
N GLU A 41 -6.05 -6.98 2.88
CA GLU A 41 -6.57 -5.93 1.99
C GLU A 41 -7.63 -5.06 2.69
N LEU A 42 -8.52 -5.68 3.46
CA LEU A 42 -9.47 -4.93 4.29
C LEU A 42 -8.74 -4.02 5.29
N ASN A 43 -7.68 -4.53 5.94
CA ASN A 43 -6.87 -3.73 6.85
C ASN A 43 -6.13 -2.61 6.13
N LYS A 44 -5.64 -2.83 4.89
CA LYS A 44 -5.05 -1.75 4.07
C LYS A 44 -6.04 -0.61 3.87
N CYS A 45 -7.31 -0.90 3.55
CA CYS A 45 -8.36 0.11 3.45
C CYS A 45 -8.57 0.86 4.77
N ARG A 46 -8.61 0.14 5.90
CA ARG A 46 -8.81 0.73 7.23
C ARG A 46 -7.64 1.63 7.65
N VAL A 47 -6.40 1.20 7.43
CA VAL A 47 -5.19 1.99 7.70
C VAL A 47 -5.13 3.22 6.80
N PHE A 48 -5.44 3.06 5.52
CA PHE A 48 -5.52 4.19 4.59
C PHE A 48 -6.55 5.21 5.08
N LYS A 49 -7.76 4.77 5.44
CA LYS A 49 -8.81 5.63 5.95
C LYS A 49 -8.40 6.36 7.23
N ASP A 50 -7.81 5.67 8.20
CA ASP A 50 -7.39 6.27 9.47
C ASP A 50 -6.33 7.37 9.26
N LEU A 51 -5.34 7.12 8.40
CA LEU A 51 -4.31 8.12 8.06
C LEU A 51 -4.88 9.30 7.27
N TRP A 52 -5.79 9.01 6.33
CA TRP A 52 -6.47 10.03 5.54
C TRP A 52 -7.33 10.95 6.41
N ASP A 53 -8.13 10.37 7.31
CA ASP A 53 -8.99 11.11 8.24
C ASP A 53 -8.18 11.96 9.24
N ARG A 54 -6.90 11.62 9.48
CA ARG A 54 -5.94 12.44 10.25
C ARG A 54 -5.33 13.60 9.46
N GLY A 55 -5.69 13.78 8.19
CA GLY A 55 -5.17 14.83 7.32
C GLY A 55 -3.79 14.53 6.72
N MET A 56 -3.36 13.26 6.75
CA MET A 56 -2.12 12.87 6.10
C MET A 56 -2.34 12.67 4.60
N PHE A 57 -1.31 12.98 3.80
CA PHE A 57 -1.34 12.68 2.37
C PHE A 57 -0.70 11.32 2.11
N MET A 58 -1.23 10.60 1.13
CA MET A 58 -0.90 9.20 0.86
C MET A 58 -0.24 9.05 -0.51
N GLY A 59 0.70 8.12 -0.62
CA GLY A 59 1.32 7.72 -1.88
C GLY A 59 1.62 6.21 -1.93
N ASP A 60 2.03 5.72 -3.09
CA ASP A 60 2.42 4.31 -3.27
C ASP A 60 3.75 4.00 -2.56
N GLY A 61 3.73 2.98 -1.69
CA GLY A 61 4.87 2.54 -0.90
C GLY A 61 5.77 1.51 -1.59
N LEU A 62 5.39 0.96 -2.74
CA LEU A 62 6.03 -0.21 -3.34
C LEU A 62 7.54 -0.02 -3.54
N ARG A 63 7.96 1.15 -4.01
CA ARG A 63 9.38 1.48 -4.25
C ARG A 63 10.22 1.56 -2.97
N PHE A 64 9.60 1.70 -1.82
CA PHE A 64 10.24 1.89 -0.52
C PHE A 64 10.05 0.69 0.42
N GLY A 65 9.50 -0.42 -0.08
CA GLY A 65 9.30 -1.65 0.71
C GLY A 65 8.12 -1.59 1.68
N GLY A 66 7.14 -0.73 1.41
CA GLY A 66 5.89 -0.68 2.16
C GLY A 66 4.66 -0.73 1.25
N HIS A 67 3.49 -0.70 1.86
CA HIS A 67 2.22 -0.52 1.17
C HIS A 67 1.93 0.94 0.85
N PHE A 68 2.27 1.85 1.77
CA PHE A 68 2.00 3.29 1.60
C PHE A 68 3.21 4.15 1.94
N LEU A 69 3.27 5.32 1.29
CA LEU A 69 4.01 6.47 1.76
C LEU A 69 3.07 7.44 2.44
N VAL A 70 3.52 8.04 3.54
CA VAL A 70 2.72 9.00 4.30
C VAL A 70 3.48 10.31 4.41
N TYR A 71 2.80 11.39 4.05
CA TYR A 71 3.33 12.74 3.99
C TYR A 71 2.57 13.62 5.00
N PRO A 72 3.28 14.50 5.73
CA PRO A 72 2.65 15.43 6.68
C PRO A 72 1.87 16.56 6.00
N GLY A 73 1.94 16.66 4.67
CA GLY A 73 1.33 17.70 3.85
C GLY A 73 1.40 17.33 2.37
N ASP A 74 1.07 18.29 1.49
CA ASP A 74 1.03 18.10 0.04
C ASP A 74 2.33 17.43 -0.49
N PRO A 75 2.25 16.26 -1.14
CA PRO A 75 3.40 15.54 -1.70
C PRO A 75 4.23 16.35 -2.71
N LEU A 76 3.68 17.44 -3.29
CA LEU A 76 4.43 18.36 -4.15
C LEU A 76 5.37 19.28 -3.36
N ARG A 77 5.17 19.41 -2.05
CA ARG A 77 5.93 20.31 -1.16
C ARG A 77 6.71 19.57 -0.08
N TYR A 78 6.26 18.38 0.30
CA TYR A 78 6.84 17.59 1.39
C TYR A 78 7.37 16.25 0.89
N HIS A 79 8.48 15.79 1.47
CA HIS A 79 8.88 14.39 1.34
C HIS A 79 8.05 13.53 2.30
N SER A 80 7.79 12.27 1.93
CA SER A 80 7.16 11.34 2.85
C SER A 80 8.04 11.14 4.08
N HIS A 81 7.43 11.18 5.27
CA HIS A 81 8.10 10.93 6.53
C HIS A 81 8.09 9.44 6.88
N TYR A 82 7.02 8.75 6.47
CA TYR A 82 6.82 7.35 6.80
C TYR A 82 6.68 6.47 5.56
N THR A 83 7.19 5.26 5.67
CA THR A 83 6.81 4.11 4.85
C THR A 83 5.99 3.17 5.72
N VAL A 84 4.83 2.70 5.26
CA VAL A 84 3.90 1.90 6.07
C VAL A 84 3.82 0.48 5.55
N THR A 85 4.02 -0.50 6.41
CA THR A 85 3.62 -1.90 6.20
C THR A 85 2.38 -2.20 7.05
N VAL A 86 1.41 -2.88 6.45
CA VAL A 86 0.13 -3.26 7.07
C VAL A 86 0.20 -4.75 7.34
N LEU A 87 -0.11 -5.14 8.56
CA LEU A 87 -0.19 -6.52 9.03
C LEU A 87 -1.65 -7.00 8.98
N GLU A 88 -1.82 -8.30 8.82
CA GLU A 88 -3.14 -8.94 8.75
C GLU A 88 -3.87 -8.90 10.11
N ASP A 89 -3.12 -9.01 11.20
CA ASP A 89 -3.63 -8.93 12.57
C ASP A 89 -2.57 -8.41 13.55
N THR A 90 -3.00 -7.91 14.71
CA THR A 90 -2.14 -7.51 15.83
C THR A 90 -1.19 -8.62 16.32
N SER A 91 -1.56 -9.90 16.14
CA SER A 91 -0.78 -11.07 16.51
C SER A 91 0.09 -11.63 15.37
N SER A 92 0.18 -10.91 14.25
CA SER A 92 0.98 -11.35 13.09
C SER A 92 2.44 -11.58 13.48
N VAL A 93 2.95 -12.77 13.17
CA VAL A 93 4.36 -13.10 13.40
C VAL A 93 5.21 -12.38 12.35
N ILE A 94 6.13 -11.55 12.82
CA ILE A 94 7.10 -10.85 11.97
C ILE A 94 8.44 -11.59 12.08
N LYS A 95 9.02 -11.99 10.94
CA LYS A 95 10.32 -12.67 10.96
C LYS A 95 11.41 -11.65 11.31
N PRO A 96 12.45 -12.03 12.07
CA PRO A 96 13.56 -11.12 12.38
C PRO A 96 14.22 -10.52 11.13
N LEU A 97 14.32 -11.28 10.04
CA LEU A 97 14.85 -10.80 8.76
C LEU A 97 13.98 -9.71 8.13
N ASP A 98 12.66 -9.76 8.29
CA ASP A 98 11.76 -8.72 7.80
C ASP A 98 12.02 -7.41 8.56
N ILE A 99 12.20 -7.48 9.88
CA ILE A 99 12.56 -6.31 10.70
C ILE A 99 13.87 -5.69 10.21
N VAL A 100 14.90 -6.49 9.97
CA VAL A 100 16.19 -6.01 9.43
C VAL A 100 16.00 -5.37 8.05
N ALA A 101 15.22 -5.99 7.15
CA ALA A 101 14.98 -5.47 5.81
C ALA A 101 14.23 -4.13 5.83
N LEU A 102 13.13 -4.04 6.59
CA LEU A 102 12.33 -2.82 6.72
C LEU A 102 13.16 -1.68 7.35
N GLY A 103 13.92 -1.98 8.41
CA GLY A 103 14.82 -1.00 9.03
C GLY A 103 15.89 -0.47 8.08
N ARG A 104 16.53 -1.35 7.28
CA ARG A 104 17.53 -0.96 6.28
C ARG A 104 16.93 -0.05 5.20
N LEU A 105 15.75 -0.42 4.67
CA LEU A 105 15.08 0.32 3.61
C LEU A 105 14.68 1.72 4.09
N GLY A 106 14.04 1.84 5.26
CA GLY A 106 13.66 3.13 5.83
C GLY A 106 14.86 4.04 6.09
N THR A 107 15.91 3.52 6.72
CA THR A 107 17.12 4.29 7.07
C THR A 107 17.82 4.86 5.83
N THR A 108 17.94 4.07 4.76
CA THR A 108 18.61 4.48 3.52
C THR A 108 17.96 5.72 2.88
N VAL A 109 16.64 5.86 3.02
CA VAL A 109 15.87 6.97 2.44
C VAL A 109 15.43 8.01 3.48
N LYS A 110 15.98 7.94 4.70
CA LYS A 110 15.67 8.84 5.83
C LYS A 110 14.17 8.89 6.14
N LYS A 111 13.52 7.73 6.23
CA LYS A 111 12.10 7.56 6.61
C LYS A 111 11.98 6.64 7.80
N VAL A 112 10.99 6.89 8.64
CA VAL A 112 10.60 5.97 9.71
C VAL A 112 9.69 4.90 9.09
N HIS A 113 10.00 3.62 9.34
CA HIS A 113 9.15 2.53 8.86
C HIS A 113 8.07 2.22 9.90
N LEU A 114 6.80 2.33 9.52
CA LEU A 114 5.67 2.03 10.39
C LEU A 114 5.16 0.62 10.12
N LEU A 115 5.08 -0.19 11.16
CA LEU A 115 4.29 -1.42 11.18
C LEU A 115 2.92 -1.09 11.73
N THR A 116 1.88 -1.45 10.99
CA THR A 116 0.50 -1.08 11.32
C THR A 116 -0.42 -2.28 11.30
N SER A 117 -1.39 -2.30 12.20
CA SER A 117 -2.44 -3.33 12.19
C SER A 117 -3.75 -2.72 12.66
N TYR A 118 -4.87 -3.16 12.10
CA TYR A 118 -6.18 -2.73 12.59
C TYR A 118 -6.64 -3.67 13.71
N ASN A 119 -6.95 -3.09 14.86
CA ASN A 119 -7.39 -3.81 16.03
C ASN A 119 -8.92 -3.88 16.07
N ASN A 120 -9.48 -5.05 15.77
CA ASN A 120 -10.94 -5.24 15.73
C ASN A 120 -11.62 -5.09 17.10
N LYS A 121 -10.88 -5.16 18.22
CA LYS A 121 -11.46 -4.99 19.58
C LYS A 121 -11.59 -3.52 19.97
N THR A 122 -10.63 -2.70 19.56
CA THR A 122 -10.58 -1.27 19.91
C THR A 122 -11.11 -0.37 18.78
N GLU A 123 -11.34 -0.95 17.60
CA GLU A 123 -11.72 -0.25 16.36
C GLU A 123 -10.73 0.86 15.98
N LYS A 124 -9.44 0.62 16.24
CA LYS A 124 -8.35 1.57 15.99
C LYS A 124 -7.21 0.92 15.23
N VAL A 125 -6.43 1.76 14.55
CA VAL A 125 -5.15 1.35 13.97
C VAL A 125 -4.05 1.51 15.01
N ASP A 126 -3.33 0.42 15.26
CA ASP A 126 -2.12 0.40 16.07
C ASP A 126 -0.91 0.70 15.18
N TYR A 127 -0.01 1.56 15.64
CA TYR A 127 1.19 2.00 14.93
C TYR A 127 2.44 1.70 15.76
N ILE A 128 3.42 1.03 15.14
CA ILE A 128 4.74 0.77 15.73
C ILE A 128 5.78 1.34 14.79
N SER A 129 6.62 2.25 15.29
CA SER A 129 7.74 2.80 14.54
C SER A 129 8.98 1.91 14.66
N LEU A 130 9.61 1.65 13.53
CA LEU A 130 10.87 0.93 13.42
C LEU A 130 11.94 1.86 12.88
N GLU A 131 13.01 2.02 13.66
CA GLU A 131 14.16 2.87 13.35
C GLU A 131 15.45 2.11 13.68
N TRP A 132 16.49 2.28 12.85
CA TRP A 132 17.78 1.63 13.09
C TRP A 132 18.58 2.45 14.11
N ALA A 133 18.86 1.87 15.27
CA ALA A 133 19.71 2.50 16.28
C ALA A 133 21.15 2.58 15.77
N GLY A 134 21.68 3.80 15.59
CA GLY A 134 23.10 4.03 15.28
C GLY A 134 23.42 4.87 14.04
N PHE A 135 22.43 5.49 13.39
CA PHE A 135 22.68 6.56 12.42
C PHE A 135 22.32 7.91 13.03
N GLY A 136 23.35 8.69 13.38
CA GLY A 136 23.30 10.11 13.70
C GLY A 136 24.13 10.89 12.68
#